data_AF-A0A507QGE7-F1
#
_entry.id   AF-A0A507QGE7-F1
#
_cell.length_a   1.000
_cell.length_b   1.000
_cell.length_c   1.000
_cell.angle_alpha   90.00
_cell.angle_beta   90.00
_cell.angle_gamma   90.00
#
_symmetry.space_group_name_H-M   'P 1'
#
loop_
_entity.id
_entity.type
_entity.pdbx_description
1 polymer ?
#
loop_
_entity_poly.entity_id
_entity_poly.type
_entity_poly.pdbx_seq_one_letter_code
_entity_poly.pdbx_strand_id
1 'polypeptide(L)'
;MYLYFLPLPQESDKKILDELPTEGKCEQIHAPTSDGGIEVTEAMFLPASEWLQKARKGEIILFPPQFLLLHLVAQFLDKQPRETDSIGELEKRRSELLQFVHSGSPPWTKKCISPKMLTLLNDGRVALGLDHPGPELKGTDKKGDTERAVIVRFSKGAVKDIDVWWKKDVFSEDTAEKSNL
;
A
#
# COMPACT_ATOMS: atom_id res chain seq x y z
N MET A 1 0.65 8.55 -7.21
CA MET A 1 0.99 7.13 -7.46
C MET A 1 -0.18 6.51 -8.19
N TYR A 2 0.08 5.83 -9.31
CA TYR A 2 -0.91 5.03 -10.02
C TYR A 2 -0.61 3.55 -9.75
N LEU A 3 -1.65 2.75 -9.54
CA LEU A 3 -1.53 1.30 -9.44
C LEU A 3 -2.06 0.70 -10.74
N TYR A 4 -1.22 -0.10 -11.39
CA TYR A 4 -1.58 -0.84 -12.60
C TYR A 4 -1.62 -2.32 -12.28
N PHE A 5 -2.68 -2.99 -12.70
CA PHE A 5 -2.83 -4.43 -12.58
C PHE A 5 -2.71 -5.04 -13.97
N LEU A 6 -1.86 -6.07 -14.10
CA LEU A 6 -1.75 -6.83 -15.34
C LEU A 6 -3.10 -7.45 -15.72
N PRO A 7 -3.42 -7.64 -17.02
CA PRO A 7 -4.64 -8.33 -17.42
C PRO A 7 -4.71 -9.75 -16.82
N LEU A 8 -5.92 -10.27 -16.62
CA LEU A 8 -6.07 -11.68 -16.26
C LEU A 8 -5.88 -12.55 -17.50
N PRO A 9 -5.35 -13.78 -17.34
CA PRO A 9 -5.30 -14.75 -18.41
C PRO A 9 -6.71 -15.01 -18.98
N GLN A 10 -7.03 -14.59 -20.21
CA GLN A 10 -8.20 -15.13 -20.92
C GLN A 10 -7.82 -16.44 -21.63
N GLU A 11 -8.78 -17.36 -21.81
CA GLU A 11 -8.52 -18.62 -22.53
C GLU A 11 -8.00 -18.42 -23.97
N SER A 12 -8.32 -17.26 -24.59
CA SER A 12 -7.83 -16.83 -25.90
C SER A 12 -6.45 -16.18 -25.89
N ASP A 13 -5.90 -15.85 -24.72
CA ASP A 13 -4.66 -15.08 -24.55
C ASP A 13 -3.44 -15.95 -24.24
N LYS A 14 -3.53 -17.27 -24.42
CA LYS A 14 -2.38 -18.18 -24.18
C LYS A 14 -1.10 -17.74 -24.90
N LYS A 15 -1.21 -17.07 -26.05
CA LYS A 15 -0.05 -16.49 -26.77
C LYS A 15 0.55 -15.25 -26.10
N ILE A 16 -0.23 -14.46 -25.38
CA ILE A 16 0.21 -13.25 -24.65
C ILE A 16 0.75 -13.63 -23.27
N LEU A 17 0.20 -14.68 -22.65
CA LEU A 17 0.67 -15.20 -21.36
C LEU A 17 2.04 -15.88 -21.43
N ASP A 18 2.37 -16.50 -22.56
CA ASP A 18 3.72 -17.02 -22.83
C ASP A 18 4.77 -15.89 -22.94
N GLU A 19 4.33 -14.65 -23.19
CA GLU A 19 5.18 -13.46 -23.23
C GLU A 19 5.29 -12.75 -21.87
N LEU A 20 4.36 -13.00 -20.93
CA LEU A 20 4.38 -12.42 -19.59
C LEU A 20 5.39 -13.15 -18.67
N PRO A 21 6.16 -12.43 -17.85
CA PRO A 21 7.12 -13.00 -16.93
C PRO A 21 6.40 -13.83 -15.87
N THR A 22 6.90 -15.05 -15.71
CA THR A 22 6.63 -15.87 -14.51
C THR A 22 6.92 -15.04 -13.25
N GLU A 23 6.12 -15.20 -12.19
CA GLU A 23 6.33 -14.49 -10.91
C GLU A 23 7.83 -14.44 -10.52
N GLY A 24 8.36 -13.23 -10.35
CA GLY A 24 9.78 -13.00 -10.03
C GLY A 24 10.71 -12.77 -11.23
N LYS A 25 10.23 -12.73 -12.48
CA LYS A 25 11.03 -12.30 -13.65
C LYS A 25 10.85 -10.80 -13.94
N CYS A 26 11.97 -10.11 -14.20
CA CYS A 26 11.99 -8.72 -14.64
C CYS A 26 11.49 -8.59 -16.07
N GLU A 27 10.53 -7.70 -16.31
CA GLU A 27 10.08 -7.32 -17.64
C GLU A 27 10.72 -5.97 -18.01
N GLN A 28 11.70 -5.98 -18.92
CA GLN A 28 12.23 -4.76 -19.52
C GLN A 28 11.27 -4.29 -20.63
N ILE A 29 10.10 -3.77 -20.26
CA ILE A 29 9.11 -3.26 -21.23
C ILE A 29 9.63 -2.01 -21.96
N HIS A 30 10.68 -1.36 -21.45
CA HIS A 30 11.62 -0.50 -22.14
C HIS A 30 12.92 -0.57 -21.33
N ALA A 31 14.09 -0.76 -21.96
CA ALA A 31 15.35 -0.54 -21.27
C ALA A 31 15.42 0.96 -20.94
N PRO A 32 15.31 1.39 -19.67
CA PRO A 32 15.41 2.78 -19.33
C PRO A 32 16.83 3.22 -19.68
N THR A 33 17.00 4.25 -20.50
CA THR A 33 18.31 4.81 -20.77
C THR A 33 18.78 5.47 -19.47
N SER A 34 19.57 4.75 -18.68
CA SER A 34 20.18 5.27 -17.47
C SER A 34 21.04 6.48 -17.83
N ASP A 35 21.00 7.51 -16.98
CA ASP A 35 21.81 8.72 -17.03
C ASP A 35 23.30 8.49 -16.70
N GLY A 36 23.79 7.26 -16.89
CA GLY A 36 25.15 6.86 -16.53
C GLY A 36 25.28 6.29 -15.12
N GLY A 37 24.21 5.71 -14.57
CA GLY A 37 24.23 5.00 -13.29
C GLY A 37 23.99 5.87 -12.05
N ILE A 38 23.37 7.04 -12.20
CA ILE A 38 23.05 7.95 -11.09
C ILE A 38 21.67 7.59 -10.51
N GLU A 39 20.73 7.13 -11.33
CA GLU A 39 19.42 6.63 -10.88
C GLU A 39 19.32 5.09 -10.96
N VAL A 40 18.69 4.48 -9.94
CA VAL A 40 18.40 3.04 -9.89
C VAL A 40 17.16 2.75 -10.73
N THR A 41 17.35 2.29 -11.97
CA THR A 41 16.29 2.00 -12.95
C THR A 41 16.10 0.49 -13.17
N GLU A 42 15.59 -0.22 -12.17
CA GLU A 42 15.08 -1.59 -12.37
C GLU A 42 13.62 -1.68 -11.91
N ALA A 43 12.75 -2.13 -12.81
CA ALA A 43 11.33 -2.35 -12.55
C ALA A 43 11.09 -3.85 -12.33
N MET A 44 10.54 -4.20 -11.16
CA MET A 44 10.12 -5.56 -10.85
C MET A 44 8.59 -5.61 -10.70
N PHE A 45 8.00 -6.75 -11.05
CA PHE A 45 6.61 -7.05 -10.78
C PHE A 45 6.54 -8.06 -9.63
N LEU A 46 6.05 -7.61 -8.49
CA LEU A 46 5.86 -8.44 -7.31
C LEU A 46 4.46 -8.22 -6.74
N PRO A 47 3.87 -9.23 -6.06
CA PRO A 47 2.65 -9.06 -5.27
C PRO A 47 2.78 -7.91 -4.27
N ALA A 48 1.67 -7.26 -3.94
CA ALA A 48 1.68 -6.12 -3.02
C ALA A 48 2.24 -6.52 -1.64
N SER A 49 1.95 -7.73 -1.17
CA SER A 49 2.47 -8.32 0.06
C SER A 49 3.99 -8.41 0.10
N GLU A 50 4.62 -8.72 -1.03
CA GLU A 50 6.08 -8.83 -1.12
C GLU A 50 6.71 -7.45 -0.97
N TRP A 51 6.16 -6.43 -1.66
CA TRP A 51 6.58 -5.05 -1.48
C TRP A 51 6.42 -4.58 -0.03
N LEU A 52 5.31 -4.91 0.62
CA LEU A 52 5.08 -4.59 2.03
C LEU A 52 6.09 -5.31 2.95
N GLN A 53 6.41 -6.58 2.68
CA GLN A 53 7.39 -7.32 3.46
C GLN A 53 8.79 -6.73 3.32
N LYS A 54 9.20 -6.39 2.10
CA LYS A 54 10.48 -5.72 1.82
C LYS A 54 10.59 -4.37 2.54
N ALA A 55 9.51 -3.58 2.52
CA ALA A 55 9.47 -2.30 3.24
C ALA A 55 9.55 -2.47 4.77
N ARG A 56 8.85 -3.47 5.33
CA ARG A 56 8.93 -3.80 6.77
C ARG A 56 10.34 -4.20 7.20
N LYS A 57 11.05 -4.98 6.35
CA LYS A 57 12.45 -5.37 6.56
C LYS A 57 13.44 -4.22 6.33
N GLY A 58 12.99 -3.09 5.77
CA GLY A 58 13.85 -1.96 5.41
C GLY A 58 14.74 -2.22 4.19
N GLU A 59 14.40 -3.20 3.35
CA GLU A 59 15.08 -3.48 2.08
C GLU A 59 14.78 -2.42 1.03
N ILE A 60 13.58 -1.82 1.11
CA ILE A 60 13.14 -0.72 0.26
C ILE A 60 12.47 0.37 1.11
N ILE A 61 12.36 1.56 0.54
CA ILE A 61 11.62 2.67 1.15
C ILE A 61 10.27 2.79 0.45
N LEU A 62 9.19 2.64 1.21
CA LEU A 62 7.85 3.04 0.82
C LEU A 62 7.41 4.19 1.71
N PHE A 63 7.04 5.32 1.12
CA PHE A 63 6.46 6.43 1.86
C PHE A 63 5.05 6.05 2.35
N PRO A 64 4.55 6.67 3.44
CA PRO A 64 3.30 6.28 4.07
C PRO A 64 2.10 6.14 3.12
N PRO A 65 1.85 7.06 2.16
CA PRO A 65 0.75 6.90 1.22
C PRO A 65 0.91 5.68 0.30
N GLN A 66 2.15 5.35 -0.10
CA GLN A 66 2.44 4.21 -0.98
C GLN A 66 2.21 2.89 -0.23
N PHE A 67 2.73 2.79 1.00
CA PHE A 67 2.57 1.61 1.84
C PHE A 67 1.09 1.33 2.15
N LEU A 68 0.33 2.37 2.52
CA LEU A 68 -1.10 2.24 2.79
C LEU A 68 -1.86 1.66 1.60
N LEU A 69 -1.62 2.19 0.39
CA LEU A 69 -2.33 1.73 -0.80
C LEU A 69 -2.01 0.28 -1.14
N LEU A 70 -0.74 -0.14 -1.03
CA LEU A 70 -0.36 -1.55 -1.21
C LEU A 70 -0.93 -2.44 -0.10
N HIS A 71 -0.98 -1.96 1.15
CA HIS A 71 -1.58 -2.68 2.26
C HIS A 71 -3.07 -2.99 2.00
N LEU A 72 -3.83 -2.00 1.53
CA LEU A 72 -5.24 -2.19 1.19
C LEU A 72 -5.40 -3.19 0.04
N VAL A 73 -4.61 -3.05 -1.02
CA VAL A 73 -4.68 -3.96 -2.18
C VAL A 73 -4.33 -5.40 -1.80
N ALA A 74 -3.31 -5.61 -0.98
CA ALA A 74 -2.89 -6.93 -0.52
C ALA A 74 -4.01 -7.67 0.25
N GLN A 75 -4.89 -6.95 0.95
CA GLN A 75 -6.04 -7.57 1.63
C GLN A 75 -7.02 -8.27 0.68
N PHE A 76 -7.04 -7.89 -0.60
CA PHE A 76 -7.91 -8.47 -1.62
C PHE A 76 -7.17 -9.45 -2.52
N LEU A 77 -6.05 -9.01 -3.10
CA LEU A 77 -5.38 -9.74 -4.17
C LEU A 77 -4.39 -10.80 -3.68
N ASP A 78 -3.88 -10.64 -2.46
CA ASP A 78 -2.77 -11.44 -1.95
C ASP A 78 -3.20 -12.43 -0.86
N LYS A 79 -4.52 -12.68 -0.75
CA LYS A 79 -5.14 -13.63 0.20
C LYS A 79 -4.54 -15.03 0.02
N GLN A 80 -4.24 -15.68 1.15
CA GLN A 80 -3.77 -17.07 1.20
C GLN A 80 -4.96 -18.03 1.36
N PRO A 81 -4.92 -19.25 0.78
CA PRO A 81 -3.84 -19.80 -0.04
C PRO A 81 -3.81 -19.20 -1.47
N ARG A 82 -2.60 -19.02 -2.01
CA ARG A 82 -2.38 -18.56 -3.40
C ARG A 82 -2.23 -19.68 -4.44
N GLU A 83 -2.12 -20.92 -3.99
CA GLU A 83 -1.84 -22.04 -4.89
C GLU A 83 -3.04 -22.26 -5.83
N THR A 84 -2.83 -21.90 -7.10
CA THR A 84 -3.78 -22.05 -8.22
C THR A 84 -5.14 -21.38 -8.01
N ASP A 85 -5.16 -20.08 -7.71
CA ASP A 85 -6.37 -19.29 -7.90
C ASP A 85 -6.88 -19.45 -9.34
N SER A 86 -8.07 -20.02 -9.49
CA SER A 86 -8.72 -20.08 -10.80
C SER A 86 -8.92 -18.66 -11.35
N ILE A 87 -8.99 -18.49 -12.67
CA ILE A 87 -9.24 -17.19 -13.30
C ILE A 87 -10.49 -16.53 -12.69
N GLY A 88 -11.55 -17.31 -12.43
CA GLY A 88 -12.76 -16.80 -11.78
C GLY A 88 -12.56 -16.29 -10.35
N GLU A 89 -11.65 -16.90 -9.57
CA GLU A 89 -11.30 -16.41 -8.23
C GLU A 89 -10.50 -15.10 -8.32
N LEU A 90 -9.57 -14.99 -9.29
CA LEU A 90 -8.84 -13.75 -9.54
C LEU A 90 -9.78 -12.61 -9.98
N GLU A 91 -10.73 -12.88 -10.87
CA GLU A 91 -11.77 -11.93 -11.29
C GLU A 91 -12.64 -11.46 -10.11
N LYS A 92 -13.03 -12.40 -9.26
CA LYS A 92 -13.79 -12.12 -8.06
C LYS A 92 -13.00 -11.22 -7.10
N ARG A 93 -11.75 -11.53 -6.80
CA ARG A 93 -10.88 -10.69 -5.94
C ARG A 93 -10.71 -9.28 -6.49
N ARG A 94 -10.56 -9.12 -7.81
CA ARG A 94 -10.52 -7.79 -8.46
C ARG A 94 -11.84 -7.04 -8.32
N SER A 95 -12.96 -7.75 -8.46
CA SER A 95 -14.29 -7.17 -8.30
C SER A 95 -14.53 -6.72 -6.86
N GLU A 96 -14.10 -7.50 -5.86
CA GLU A 96 -14.14 -7.11 -4.44
C GLU A 96 -13.30 -5.85 -4.17
N LEU A 97 -12.08 -5.78 -4.70
CA LEU A 97 -11.23 -4.60 -4.59
C LEU A 97 -11.90 -3.37 -5.22
N LEU A 98 -12.49 -3.52 -6.41
CA LEU A 98 -13.17 -2.42 -7.09
C LEU A 98 -14.38 -1.93 -6.29
N GLN A 99 -15.20 -2.86 -5.78
CA GLN A 99 -16.31 -2.52 -4.89
C GLN A 99 -15.83 -1.77 -3.65
N PHE A 100 -14.74 -2.24 -3.01
CA PHE A 100 -14.14 -1.57 -1.87
C PHE A 100 -13.70 -0.13 -2.20
N VAL A 101 -13.04 0.08 -3.34
CA VAL A 101 -12.53 1.39 -3.75
C VAL A 101 -13.67 2.41 -4.00
N HIS A 102 -14.84 1.93 -4.42
CA HIS A 102 -16.05 2.73 -4.59
C HIS A 102 -16.94 2.80 -3.34
N SER A 103 -16.61 2.07 -2.27
CA SER A 103 -17.33 2.07 -1.00
C SER A 103 -16.81 3.13 -0.02
N GLY A 104 -17.57 3.39 1.04
CA GLY A 104 -17.21 4.34 2.11
C GLY A 104 -17.59 5.79 1.80
N SER A 105 -17.30 6.70 2.75
CA SER A 105 -17.65 8.12 2.63
C SER A 105 -16.51 9.01 3.14
N PRO A 106 -15.77 9.71 2.25
CA PRO A 106 -15.84 9.60 0.79
C PRO A 106 -15.26 8.26 0.30
N PRO A 107 -15.60 7.81 -0.93
CA PRO A 107 -14.98 6.62 -1.50
C PRO A 107 -13.48 6.80 -1.70
N TRP A 108 -12.72 5.71 -1.74
CA TRP A 108 -11.26 5.76 -1.92
C TRP A 108 -10.83 6.48 -3.19
N THR A 109 -11.65 6.45 -4.24
CA THR A 109 -11.44 7.23 -5.48
C THR A 109 -11.44 8.75 -5.28
N LYS A 110 -11.95 9.24 -4.14
CA LYS A 110 -12.06 10.65 -3.81
C LYS A 110 -11.34 11.04 -2.51
N LYS A 111 -10.88 10.06 -1.73
CA LYS A 111 -10.12 10.29 -0.49
C LYS A 111 -8.81 11.02 -0.77
N CYS A 112 -8.46 11.95 0.11
CA CYS A 112 -7.16 12.60 0.14
C CYS A 112 -6.30 11.95 1.24
N ILE A 113 -5.09 11.51 0.91
CA ILE A 113 -4.16 10.93 1.87
C ILE A 113 -3.05 11.95 2.16
N SER A 114 -3.13 12.59 3.32
CA SER A 114 -2.09 13.49 3.83
C SER A 114 -1.68 13.04 5.23
N PRO A 115 -0.59 12.26 5.37
CA PRO A 115 -0.15 11.75 6.66
C PRO A 115 0.25 12.89 7.60
N LYS A 116 -0.36 12.94 8.80
CA LYS A 116 -0.02 13.91 9.86
C LYS A 116 0.22 13.19 11.16
N MET A 117 1.21 13.63 11.92
CA MET A 117 1.49 13.07 13.24
C MET A 117 0.26 13.19 14.15
N LEU A 118 -0.18 12.05 14.71
CA LEU A 118 -1.21 11.99 15.75
C LEU A 118 -0.56 11.91 17.13
N THR A 119 0.32 10.93 17.32
CA THR A 119 0.99 10.66 18.61
C THR A 119 2.30 9.91 18.40
N LEU A 120 3.15 9.93 19.42
CA LEU A 120 4.35 9.09 19.54
C LEU A 120 3.98 7.86 20.39
N LEU A 121 4.22 6.67 19.86
CA LEU A 121 4.03 5.41 20.57
C LEU A 121 5.19 5.16 21.55
N ASN A 122 4.94 4.35 22.58
CA ASN A 122 5.91 4.04 23.64
C ASN A 122 7.17 3.33 23.14
N ASP A 123 7.04 2.55 22.06
CA ASP A 123 8.18 1.91 21.39
C ASP A 123 9.01 2.88 20.52
N GLY A 124 8.65 4.16 20.47
CA GLY A 124 9.32 5.20 19.70
C GLY A 124 8.94 5.24 18.21
N ARG A 125 7.89 4.52 17.79
CA ARG A 125 7.24 4.73 16.48
C ARG A 125 6.27 5.89 16.56
N VAL A 126 5.97 6.49 15.41
CA VAL A 126 5.03 7.60 15.26
C VAL A 126 3.77 7.08 14.60
N ALA A 127 2.60 7.38 15.18
CA ALA A 127 1.32 7.14 14.55
C ALA A 127 0.93 8.34 13.68
N LEU A 128 0.65 8.09 12.40
CA LEU A 128 0.24 9.08 11.42
C LEU A 128 -1.23 8.90 11.06
N GLY A 129 -2.01 9.96 11.26
CA GLY A 129 -3.40 10.08 10.86
C GLY A 129 -3.51 10.43 9.39
N LEU A 130 -4.61 9.97 8.80
CA LEU A 130 -4.86 10.03 7.35
C LEU A 130 -6.15 10.77 7.02
N ASP A 131 -6.83 11.36 8.01
CA ASP A 131 -8.20 11.86 7.94
C ASP A 131 -8.30 13.28 7.38
N HIS A 132 -7.25 14.08 7.58
CA HIS A 132 -7.24 15.48 7.20
C HIS A 132 -6.49 15.71 5.89
N PRO A 133 -6.99 16.58 5.01
CA PRO A 133 -6.24 16.97 3.82
C PRO A 133 -5.02 17.82 4.18
N GLY A 134 -4.10 17.94 3.22
CA GLY A 134 -2.93 18.81 3.35
C GLY A 134 -3.32 20.30 3.41
N PRO A 135 -2.40 21.17 3.85
CA PRO A 135 -2.64 22.62 3.94
C PRO A 135 -3.12 23.25 2.63
N GLU A 136 -2.67 22.73 1.49
CA GLU A 136 -3.02 23.16 0.14
C GLU A 136 -4.50 22.95 -0.22
N LEU A 137 -5.19 22.09 0.52
CA LEU A 137 -6.62 21.79 0.34
C LEU A 137 -7.47 22.32 1.51
N LYS A 138 -6.92 23.21 2.34
CA LYS A 138 -7.64 23.83 3.45
C LYS A 138 -8.84 24.63 2.93
N GLY A 139 -10.01 24.40 3.53
CA GLY A 139 -11.27 25.04 3.11
C GLY A 139 -12.02 24.28 2.00
N THR A 140 -11.47 23.18 1.50
CA THR A 140 -12.21 22.26 0.63
C THR A 140 -12.99 21.23 1.45
N ASP A 141 -13.89 20.49 0.80
CA ASP A 141 -14.65 19.37 1.37
C ASP A 141 -13.87 18.03 1.35
N LYS A 142 -12.58 18.05 0.98
CA LYS A 142 -11.74 16.86 0.89
C LYS A 142 -11.53 16.23 2.27
N LYS A 143 -11.71 14.91 2.32
CA LYS A 143 -11.51 14.09 3.51
C LYS A 143 -10.66 12.87 3.18
N GLY A 144 -9.95 12.38 4.18
CA GLY A 144 -9.14 11.18 4.05
C GLY A 144 -9.74 9.96 4.76
N ASP A 145 -8.88 9.06 5.22
CA ASP A 145 -9.30 7.86 5.93
C ASP A 145 -9.38 8.11 7.44
N THR A 146 -10.56 7.90 8.02
CA THR A 146 -10.81 8.14 9.45
C THR A 146 -10.54 6.92 10.32
N GLU A 147 -10.45 5.73 9.71
CA GLU A 147 -10.40 4.47 10.45
C GLU A 147 -8.99 3.94 10.67
N ARG A 148 -8.06 4.22 9.76
CA ARG A 148 -6.69 3.68 9.80
C ARG A 148 -5.68 4.76 10.16
N ALA A 149 -4.55 4.32 10.69
CA ALA A 149 -3.36 5.11 10.91
C ALA A 149 -2.15 4.36 10.34
N VAL A 150 -1.15 5.09 9.85
CA VAL A 150 0.14 4.50 9.47
C VAL A 150 1.11 4.65 10.62
N ILE A 151 1.71 3.55 11.06
CA ILE A 151 2.73 3.54 12.10
C ILE A 151 4.09 3.51 11.43
N VAL A 152 5.04 4.33 11.88
CA VAL A 152 6.37 4.42 11.26
C VAL A 152 7.44 4.83 12.25
N ARG A 153 8.65 4.29 12.09
CA ARG A 153 9.86 4.82 12.72
C ARG A 153 10.65 5.67 11.73
N PHE A 154 10.86 6.95 12.05
CA PHE A 154 11.75 7.80 11.28
C PHE A 154 13.20 7.63 11.74
N SER A 155 14.13 7.40 10.81
CA SER A 155 15.56 7.31 11.10
C SER A 155 16.39 7.94 9.99
N LYS A 156 17.13 9.01 10.32
CA LYS A 156 18.10 9.69 9.43
C LYS A 156 17.59 9.91 7.98
N GLY A 157 16.35 10.39 7.83
CA GLY A 157 15.74 10.67 6.52
C GLY A 157 15.09 9.47 5.81
N ALA A 158 15.09 8.28 6.42
CA ALA A 158 14.38 7.11 5.93
C ALA A 158 13.20 6.72 6.83
N VAL A 159 12.21 6.09 6.21
CA VAL A 159 11.08 5.42 6.87
C VAL A 159 11.49 3.97 7.13
N LYS A 160 11.43 3.53 8.38
CA LYS A 160 11.65 2.14 8.79
C LYS A 160 10.46 1.66 9.62
N ASP A 161 10.30 0.34 9.74
CA ASP A 161 9.33 -0.27 10.68
C ASP A 161 7.92 0.31 10.49
N ILE A 162 7.46 0.24 9.24
CA ILE A 162 6.19 0.81 8.78
C ILE A 162 5.08 -0.24 8.82
N ASP A 163 3.90 0.13 9.32
CA ASP A 163 2.72 -0.71 9.34
C ASP A 163 1.42 0.10 9.28
N VAL A 164 0.27 -0.57 9.13
CA VAL A 164 -1.06 0.07 9.11
C VAL A 164 -1.92 -0.53 10.19
N TRP A 165 -2.40 0.30 11.11
CA TRP A 165 -3.25 -0.11 12.23
C TRP A 165 -4.61 0.57 12.16
N TRP A 166 -5.59 0.01 12.86
CA TRP A 166 -6.83 0.74 13.11
C TRP A 166 -6.57 1.85 14.12
N LYS A 167 -7.12 3.04 13.86
CA LYS A 167 -6.99 4.22 14.69
C LYS A 167 -7.52 3.98 16.11
N LYS A 168 -8.55 3.16 16.26
CA LYS A 168 -9.07 2.74 17.59
C LYS A 168 -8.05 1.96 18.43
N ASP A 169 -7.21 1.15 17.80
CA ASP A 169 -6.26 0.28 18.51
C ASP A 169 -5.05 1.11 18.97
N VAL A 170 -4.63 2.09 18.15
CA VAL A 170 -3.59 3.09 18.51
C VAL A 170 -3.92 3.81 19.81
N PHE A 171 -5.16 4.31 19.96
CA PHE A 171 -5.56 5.04 21.17
C PHE A 171 -5.89 4.13 22.35
N SER A 172 -6.23 2.86 22.10
CA SER A 172 -6.51 1.90 23.16
C SER A 172 -5.22 1.50 23.88
N GLU A 173 -4.12 1.28 23.17
CA GLU A 173 -2.79 1.08 23.78
C GLU A 173 -2.37 2.29 24.63
N ASP A 174 -2.56 3.50 24.09
CA ASP A 174 -2.21 4.77 24.75
C ASP A 174 -3.02 5.01 26.05
N THR A 175 -4.25 4.46 26.14
CA THR A 175 -5.16 4.63 27.27
C THR A 175 -5.02 3.51 28.32
N ALA A 176 -4.82 2.26 27.88
CA ALA A 176 -4.67 1.12 28.77
C ALA A 176 -3.40 1.24 29.64
N GLU A 177 -2.31 1.80 29.12
CA GLU A 177 -1.07 1.93 29.89
C GLU A 177 -1.05 3.16 30.81
N LYS A 178 -1.72 4.27 30.45
CA LYS A 178 -1.90 5.43 31.35
C LYS A 178 -2.74 5.12 32.60
N SER A 179 -3.52 4.04 32.56
CA SER A 179 -4.31 3.57 33.70
C SER A 179 -3.52 2.63 34.63
N ASN A 180 -2.31 2.22 34.23
CA ASN A 180 -1.42 1.32 34.97
C ASN A 180 -0.17 2.03 35.56
N LEU A 181 -0.10 3.36 35.48
CA LEU A 181 0.84 4.23 36.20
C LEU A 181 0.11 5.04 37.28
#